data_AF-A0A6P2G935-F1
#
_entry.id   AF-A0A6P2G935-F1
#
_cell.length_a   1.000
_cell.length_b   1.000
_cell.length_c   1.000
_cell.angle_alpha   90.00
_cell.angle_beta   90.00
_cell.angle_gamma   90.00
#
_symmetry.space_group_name_H-M   'P 1'
#
loop_
_entity.id
_entity.type
_entity.pdbx_description
1 polymer ?
#
loop_
_entity_poly.entity_id
_entity_poly.type
_entity_poly.pdbx_seq_one_letter_code
_entity_poly.pdbx_strand_id
1 'polypeptide(L)'
;MTLDWLHLGTLILAIHALGIIAACHAIMNTRTSQGAIAWAVSLAAMPYLTLIPYLFLGRSKFSGYVDARRHEMEALRTHTPRTPWLEADAADEPAADAIGRAAVLALTRLGGMPFVGGNTVRTLVNGDATFSAILSAIDEARDYVVVQFFIVRDDALGQMLRDALLARAAAGVRCYLLYDSIGSFDLPHSYVDTLRRGGVEVHPFATHRKFVNRFQLNFRNHRKIVVVDGNRAFVGGHNVGVEYLGANRRLSPWRDTHIEIRGPVVASIQYVFAEDWHWATQTLPPLAAPPAALPDDAMHCLAVPMGPADKQETGSLFFVEAINAARERVWITTPYLVPDEAVIAALKLAVMRGVDVRILIPSRRDHYVVFEASKLYARDLVDAGVKVFRYRPGFLHQKVVLIDRVAAAIGSANLDNRSFRLNFEIMVLTVDRTFAGEVEAMLDTDFAQAYEVDASEYRTSPAWRRIAMHVARLFAPIL
;
A
#
# COMPACT_ATOMS: atom_id res chain seq x y z
N MET A 1 -26.76 47.20 -3.89
CA MET A 1 -26.86 46.36 -2.68
C MET A 1 -25.97 46.99 -1.61
N THR A 2 -26.56 47.66 -0.64
CA THR A 2 -25.83 48.18 0.53
C THR A 2 -25.42 46.99 1.40
N LEU A 3 -24.13 46.83 1.67
CA LEU A 3 -23.66 45.81 2.62
C LEU A 3 -24.18 46.19 4.01
N ASP A 4 -25.06 45.37 4.56
CA ASP A 4 -25.50 45.51 5.95
C ASP A 4 -24.42 44.95 6.89
N TRP A 5 -23.80 45.83 7.66
CA TRP A 5 -22.75 45.50 8.61
C TRP A 5 -23.20 44.51 9.70
N LEU A 6 -24.50 44.50 10.02
CA LEU A 6 -25.05 43.54 10.98
C LEU A 6 -24.99 42.12 10.40
N HIS A 7 -25.43 41.95 9.15
CA HIS A 7 -25.34 40.66 8.45
C HIS A 7 -23.89 40.19 8.27
N LEU A 8 -22.96 41.10 7.97
CA LEU A 8 -21.54 40.77 7.86
C LEU A 8 -20.95 40.31 9.22
N GLY A 9 -21.27 41.03 10.31
CA GLY A 9 -20.83 40.68 11.65
C GLY A 9 -21.38 39.32 12.11
N THR A 10 -22.66 39.05 11.86
CA THR A 10 -23.27 37.74 12.16
C THR A 10 -22.60 36.61 11.37
N LEU A 11 -22.29 36.82 10.09
CA LEU A 11 -21.58 35.83 9.26
C LEU A 11 -20.18 35.54 9.80
N ILE A 12 -19.42 36.57 10.17
CA ILE A 12 -18.08 36.45 10.77
C ILE A 12 -18.13 35.65 12.07
N LEU A 13 -19.09 35.95 12.95
CA LEU A 13 -19.28 35.25 14.20
C LEU A 13 -19.66 33.78 13.98
N ALA A 14 -20.57 33.51 13.04
CA ALA A 14 -20.98 32.15 12.69
C ALA A 14 -19.80 31.31 12.17
N ILE A 15 -18.94 31.89 11.32
CA ILE A 15 -17.75 31.20 10.82
C ILE A 15 -16.75 30.90 11.94
N HIS A 16 -16.52 31.80 12.88
CA HIS A 16 -15.67 31.54 14.04
C HIS A 16 -16.27 30.50 14.98
N ALA A 17 -17.59 30.53 15.23
CA ALA A 17 -18.27 29.51 16.02
C ALA A 17 -18.11 28.12 15.37
N LEU A 18 -18.29 28.01 14.06
CA LEU A 18 -18.00 26.78 13.30
C LEU A 18 -16.53 26.37 13.40
N GLY A 19 -15.61 27.33 13.35
CA GLY A 19 -14.18 27.12 13.58
C GLY A 19 -13.88 26.48 14.93
N ILE A 20 -14.46 27.02 16.01
CA ILE A 20 -14.30 26.47 17.37
C ILE A 20 -14.91 25.07 17.49
N ILE A 21 -16.11 24.85 16.94
CA ILE A 21 -16.73 23.52 16.91
C ILE A 21 -15.83 22.52 16.17
N ALA A 22 -15.31 22.90 15.01
CA ALA A 22 -14.40 22.09 14.22
C ALA A 22 -13.07 21.83 14.96
N ALA A 23 -12.54 22.81 15.70
CA ALA A 23 -11.34 22.70 16.53
C ALA A 23 -11.55 21.69 17.67
N CYS A 24 -12.68 21.76 18.39
CA CYS A 24 -13.05 20.78 19.41
C CYS A 24 -13.15 19.36 18.79
N HIS A 25 -13.78 19.24 17.63
CA HIS A 25 -13.81 17.97 16.90
C HIS A 25 -12.40 17.50 16.53
N ALA A 26 -11.49 18.41 16.14
CA ALA A 26 -10.12 18.06 15.75
C ALA A 26 -9.33 17.52 16.95
N ILE A 27 -9.47 18.16 18.11
CA ILE A 27 -8.85 17.72 19.36
C ILE A 27 -9.28 16.30 19.73
N MET A 28 -10.56 15.98 19.54
CA MET A 28 -11.11 14.67 19.89
C MET A 28 -10.78 13.55 18.89
N ASN A 29 -10.53 13.90 17.62
CA ASN A 29 -10.48 12.91 16.53
C ASN A 29 -9.16 12.85 15.75
N THR A 30 -8.22 13.78 15.99
CA THR A 30 -6.91 13.73 15.32
C THR A 30 -6.01 12.70 15.99
N ARG A 31 -5.22 11.95 15.21
CA ARG A 31 -4.39 10.84 15.70
C ARG A 31 -3.23 11.30 16.58
N THR A 32 -2.61 12.43 16.26
CA THR A 32 -1.44 12.94 16.97
C THR A 32 -1.77 14.24 17.69
N SER A 33 -1.16 14.45 18.86
CA SER A 33 -1.31 15.70 19.61
C SER A 33 -0.82 16.91 18.81
N GLN A 34 0.26 16.77 18.04
CA GLN A 34 0.78 17.82 17.16
C GLN A 34 -0.23 18.20 16.07
N GLY A 35 -0.83 17.21 15.40
CA GLY A 35 -1.87 17.46 14.39
C GLY A 35 -3.13 18.08 15.00
N ALA A 36 -3.53 17.63 16.20
CA ALA A 36 -4.66 18.18 16.93
C ALA A 36 -4.43 19.67 17.26
N ILE A 37 -3.24 20.02 17.76
CA ILE A 37 -2.84 21.41 18.04
C ILE A 37 -2.86 22.23 16.75
N ALA A 38 -2.24 21.73 15.67
CA ALA A 38 -2.17 22.42 14.39
C ALA A 38 -3.58 22.74 13.84
N TRP A 39 -4.48 21.76 13.84
CA TRP A 39 -5.87 21.98 13.43
C TRP A 39 -6.62 22.91 14.38
N ALA A 40 -6.53 22.70 15.69
CA ALA A 40 -7.26 23.49 16.67
C ALA A 40 -6.89 24.96 16.62
N VAL A 41 -5.59 25.29 16.60
CA VAL A 41 -5.10 26.67 16.53
C VAL A 41 -5.52 27.30 15.20
N SER A 42 -5.35 26.60 14.08
CA SER A 42 -5.66 27.13 12.75
C SER A 42 -7.16 27.36 12.54
N LEU A 43 -8.00 26.46 13.03
CA LEU A 43 -9.47 26.56 12.99
C LEU A 43 -10.01 27.66 13.91
N ALA A 44 -9.38 27.87 15.06
CA ALA A 44 -9.76 28.95 15.97
C ALA A 44 -9.31 30.34 15.47
N ALA A 45 -8.07 30.45 14.96
CA ALA A 45 -7.47 31.73 14.60
C ALA A 45 -7.84 32.22 13.20
N MET A 46 -8.01 31.31 12.23
CA MET A 46 -8.25 31.66 10.82
C MET A 46 -9.26 30.71 10.14
N PRO A 47 -10.49 30.57 10.69
CA PRO A 47 -11.50 29.61 10.22
C PRO A 47 -11.83 29.75 8.73
N TYR A 48 -11.77 30.96 8.18
CA TYR A 48 -12.03 31.26 6.77
C TYR A 48 -11.13 30.50 5.79
N LEU A 49 -9.90 30.21 6.20
CA LEU A 49 -8.91 29.49 5.40
C LEU A 49 -8.84 28.00 5.74
N THR A 50 -9.29 27.62 6.93
CA THR A 50 -8.96 26.31 7.51
C THR A 50 -10.16 25.38 7.61
N LEU A 51 -11.39 25.92 7.70
CA LEU A 51 -12.60 25.10 7.72
C LEU A 51 -12.74 24.26 6.46
N ILE A 52 -12.48 24.85 5.28
CA ILE A 52 -12.60 24.12 4.01
C ILE A 52 -11.58 22.97 3.96
N PRO A 53 -10.25 23.19 4.09
CA PRO A 53 -9.29 22.09 4.14
C PRO A 53 -9.59 21.05 5.21
N TYR A 54 -10.05 21.46 6.38
CA TYR A 54 -10.38 20.55 7.48
C TYR A 54 -11.51 19.59 7.15
N LEU A 55 -12.53 20.02 6.38
CA LEU A 55 -13.58 19.13 5.91
C LEU A 55 -13.03 17.97 5.08
N PHE A 56 -11.99 18.22 4.28
CA PHE A 56 -11.39 17.21 3.41
C PHE A 56 -10.28 16.39 4.08
N LEU A 57 -9.46 17.05 4.92
CA LEU A 57 -8.22 16.50 5.45
C LEU A 57 -8.26 16.13 6.94
N GLY A 58 -9.22 16.68 7.69
CA GLY A 58 -9.25 16.61 9.15
C GLY A 58 -9.70 15.26 9.72
N ARG A 59 -10.29 14.39 8.89
CA ARG A 59 -10.72 13.05 9.35
C ARG A 59 -9.58 12.06 9.28
N SER A 60 -9.36 11.36 10.39
CA SER A 60 -8.25 10.43 10.56
C SER A 60 -8.64 8.95 10.45
N LYS A 61 -9.93 8.62 10.45
CA LYS A 61 -10.45 7.25 10.37
C LYS A 61 -11.50 7.11 9.28
N PHE A 62 -11.50 5.95 8.63
CA PHE A 62 -12.48 5.60 7.61
C PHE A 62 -13.67 4.84 8.22
N SER A 63 -14.56 5.58 8.89
CA SER A 63 -15.77 5.04 9.53
C SER A 63 -16.80 4.57 8.50
N GLY A 64 -17.22 3.30 8.60
CA GLY A 64 -18.22 2.66 7.72
C GLY A 64 -17.69 1.43 6.97
N TYR A 65 -16.41 1.40 6.62
CA TYR A 65 -15.75 0.20 6.07
C TYR A 65 -15.66 -0.91 7.13
N VAL A 66 -15.52 -0.54 8.41
CA VAL A 66 -15.49 -1.49 9.54
C VAL A 66 -16.82 -2.23 9.74
N ASP A 67 -17.96 -1.57 9.50
CA ASP A 67 -19.28 -2.20 9.65
C ASP A 67 -19.54 -3.20 8.51
N ALA A 68 -19.08 -2.85 7.31
CA ALA A 68 -19.02 -3.73 6.15
C ALA A 68 -18.16 -4.97 6.49
N ARG A 69 -16.91 -4.76 6.90
CA ARG A 69 -15.97 -5.81 7.35
C ARG A 69 -16.54 -6.76 8.41
N ARG A 70 -17.33 -6.26 9.36
CA ARG A 70 -17.86 -7.07 10.47
C ARG A 70 -19.03 -7.97 10.04
N HIS A 71 -19.96 -7.49 9.22
CA HIS A 71 -21.04 -8.31 8.64
C HIS A 71 -20.48 -9.29 7.58
N GLU A 72 -19.44 -8.88 6.86
CA GLU A 72 -18.79 -9.65 5.80
C GLU A 72 -17.95 -10.81 6.32
N MET A 73 -17.20 -10.62 7.42
CA MET A 73 -16.52 -11.75 8.07
C MET A 73 -17.53 -12.87 8.35
N GLU A 74 -18.76 -12.55 8.77
CA GLU A 74 -19.79 -13.53 9.10
C GLU A 74 -20.42 -14.18 7.84
N ALA A 75 -20.64 -13.42 6.77
CA ALA A 75 -21.17 -13.91 5.48
C ALA A 75 -20.13 -14.73 4.66
N LEU A 76 -18.87 -14.31 4.64
CA LEU A 76 -17.78 -15.05 4.00
C LEU A 76 -17.38 -16.28 4.84
N ARG A 77 -17.45 -16.22 6.18
CA ARG A 77 -17.27 -17.41 7.05
C ARG A 77 -18.34 -18.47 6.87
N THR A 78 -19.53 -18.10 6.38
CA THR A 78 -20.63 -19.05 6.13
C THR A 78 -20.59 -19.65 4.73
N HIS A 79 -20.00 -18.96 3.74
CA HIS A 79 -19.92 -19.43 2.35
C HIS A 79 -18.55 -19.93 1.91
N THR A 80 -17.49 -19.56 2.63
CA THR A 80 -16.19 -20.24 2.58
C THR A 80 -16.30 -21.43 3.52
N PRO A 81 -16.00 -22.67 3.08
CA PRO A 81 -16.01 -23.82 3.98
C PRO A 81 -15.26 -23.45 5.25
N ARG A 82 -15.78 -23.82 6.44
CA ARG A 82 -15.05 -23.73 7.72
C ARG A 82 -13.72 -24.42 7.53
N THR A 83 -12.73 -23.63 7.17
CA THR A 83 -11.43 -24.12 6.83
C THR A 83 -10.69 -24.03 8.16
N PRO A 84 -10.13 -25.14 8.71
CA PRO A 84 -9.41 -25.17 10.00
C PRO A 84 -8.24 -24.18 10.15
N TRP A 85 -7.94 -23.37 9.13
CA TRP A 85 -6.76 -22.52 8.97
C TRP A 85 -6.86 -21.20 9.75
N LEU A 86 -8.05 -20.81 10.21
CA LEU A 86 -8.23 -19.74 11.21
C LEU A 86 -7.88 -20.21 12.64
N GLU A 87 -7.88 -21.52 12.86
CA GLU A 87 -7.55 -22.18 14.14
C GLU A 87 -6.18 -22.88 14.11
N ALA A 88 -5.53 -22.96 12.93
CA ALA A 88 -4.17 -23.45 12.83
C ALA A 88 -3.26 -22.47 13.58
N ASP A 89 -2.66 -22.94 14.67
CA ASP A 89 -1.70 -22.15 15.43
C ASP A 89 -0.51 -21.84 14.52
N ALA A 90 -0.50 -20.62 13.97
CA ALA A 90 0.60 -20.06 13.17
C ALA A 90 1.96 -20.18 13.88
N ALA A 91 1.97 -20.45 15.19
CA ALA A 91 3.13 -20.64 16.04
C ALA A 91 3.67 -22.09 16.09
N ASP A 92 2.93 -23.08 15.60
CA ASP A 92 3.34 -24.50 15.65
C ASP A 92 4.01 -24.99 14.36
N GLU A 93 4.06 -24.15 13.33
CA GLU A 93 4.77 -24.41 12.07
C GLU A 93 6.28 -24.20 12.22
N PRO A 94 7.15 -25.13 11.78
CA PRO A 94 8.61 -24.96 11.83
C PRO A 94 9.12 -23.67 11.14
N ALA A 95 8.42 -23.20 10.11
CA ALA A 95 8.73 -21.94 9.45
C ALA A 95 8.59 -20.72 10.38
N ALA A 96 7.72 -20.79 11.40
CA ALA A 96 7.55 -19.69 12.34
C ALA A 96 8.78 -19.47 13.22
N ASP A 97 9.59 -20.51 13.46
CA ASP A 97 10.84 -20.39 14.19
C ASP A 97 11.90 -19.58 13.44
N ALA A 98 11.84 -19.55 12.10
CA ALA A 98 12.85 -18.90 11.27
C ALA A 98 12.90 -17.38 11.48
N ILE A 99 11.74 -16.73 11.61
CA ILE A 99 11.62 -15.30 11.93
C ILE A 99 11.16 -15.03 13.37
N GLY A 100 10.94 -16.10 14.15
CA GLY A 100 10.49 -16.08 15.54
C GLY A 100 8.97 -16.21 15.67
N ARG A 101 8.52 -17.22 16.43
CA ARG A 101 7.09 -17.54 16.63
C ARG A 101 6.28 -16.34 17.13
N ALA A 102 6.84 -15.55 18.04
CA ALA A 102 6.18 -14.35 18.56
C ALA A 102 5.93 -13.31 17.46
N ALA A 103 6.87 -13.15 16.53
CA ALA A 103 6.73 -12.23 15.41
C ALA A 103 5.65 -12.72 14.43
N VAL A 104 5.66 -14.02 14.09
CA VAL A 104 4.61 -14.61 13.24
C VAL A 104 3.23 -14.43 13.88
N LEU A 105 3.10 -14.71 15.18
CA LEU A 105 1.84 -14.54 15.90
C LEU A 105 1.38 -13.07 15.91
N ALA A 106 2.30 -12.13 16.15
CA ALA A 106 2.00 -10.71 16.13
C ALA A 106 1.51 -10.27 14.74
N LEU A 107 2.24 -10.63 13.67
CA LEU A 107 1.90 -10.29 12.29
C LEU A 107 0.58 -10.95 11.84
N THR A 108 0.35 -12.20 12.20
CA THR A 108 -0.90 -12.94 11.92
C THR A 108 -2.10 -12.22 12.56
N ARG A 109 -1.99 -11.85 13.85
CA ARG A 109 -3.03 -11.10 14.57
C ARG A 109 -3.23 -9.69 14.02
N LEU A 110 -2.15 -9.06 13.57
CA LEU A 110 -2.17 -7.71 13.01
C LEU A 110 -2.88 -7.68 11.65
N GLY A 111 -2.53 -8.59 10.74
CA GLY A 111 -3.16 -8.71 9.42
C GLY A 111 -4.54 -9.36 9.45
N GLY A 112 -4.86 -10.12 10.50
CA GLY A 112 -6.12 -10.87 10.60
C GLY A 112 -6.25 -12.00 9.57
N MET A 113 -5.11 -12.49 9.07
CA MET A 113 -4.99 -13.54 8.05
C MET A 113 -4.14 -14.68 8.59
N PRO A 114 -4.36 -15.92 8.13
CA PRO A 114 -3.56 -17.06 8.57
C PRO A 114 -2.17 -17.07 7.92
N PHE A 115 -1.19 -17.57 8.66
CA PHE A 115 0.11 -17.96 8.14
C PHE A 115 0.02 -19.41 7.66
N VAL A 116 0.17 -19.64 6.36
CA VAL A 116 -0.16 -20.94 5.73
C VAL A 116 1.04 -21.47 4.94
N GLY A 117 1.33 -22.76 5.08
CA GLY A 117 2.25 -23.50 4.19
C GLY A 117 1.61 -23.85 2.85
N GLY A 118 2.32 -24.58 1.99
CA GLY A 118 1.74 -25.11 0.75
C GLY A 118 1.77 -24.16 -0.44
N ASN A 119 2.59 -23.10 -0.41
CA ASN A 119 2.64 -22.07 -1.45
C ASN A 119 3.90 -22.15 -2.33
N THR A 120 3.82 -21.53 -3.51
CA THR A 120 4.97 -21.20 -4.34
C THR A 120 4.91 -19.73 -4.68
N VAL A 121 6.02 -19.03 -4.47
CA VAL A 121 6.17 -17.60 -4.78
C VAL A 121 7.42 -17.42 -5.63
N ARG A 122 7.31 -16.60 -6.68
CA ARG A 122 8.47 -16.18 -7.49
C ARG A 122 8.38 -14.69 -7.77
N THR A 123 9.53 -14.03 -7.88
CA THR A 123 9.56 -12.61 -8.24
C THR A 123 9.30 -12.39 -9.73
N LEU A 124 8.68 -11.25 -10.03
CA LEU A 124 8.46 -10.71 -11.36
C LEU A 124 9.13 -9.33 -11.38
N VAL A 125 10.32 -9.28 -11.98
CA VAL A 125 11.17 -8.09 -12.00
C VAL A 125 10.79 -7.20 -13.18
N ASN A 126 10.40 -5.97 -12.88
CA ASN A 126 9.99 -4.94 -13.85
C ASN A 126 8.70 -5.27 -14.62
N GLY A 127 8.26 -4.29 -15.43
CA GLY A 127 6.96 -4.31 -16.09
C GLY A 127 6.81 -5.44 -17.08
N ASP A 128 7.84 -5.73 -17.89
CA ASP A 128 7.75 -6.77 -18.93
C ASP A 128 7.47 -8.16 -18.33
N ALA A 129 8.24 -8.58 -17.32
CA ALA A 129 8.01 -9.86 -16.65
C ALA A 129 6.64 -9.90 -15.94
N THR A 130 6.25 -8.80 -15.32
CA THR A 130 4.99 -8.67 -14.58
C THR A 130 3.78 -8.77 -15.50
N PHE A 131 3.69 -7.91 -16.51
CA PHE A 131 2.53 -7.83 -17.39
C PHE A 131 2.47 -8.99 -18.37
N SER A 132 3.61 -9.55 -18.80
CA SER A 132 3.61 -10.80 -19.56
C SER A 132 2.99 -11.95 -18.75
N ALA A 133 3.35 -12.09 -17.47
CA ALA A 133 2.82 -13.15 -16.62
C ALA A 133 1.33 -12.95 -16.30
N ILE A 134 0.92 -11.71 -16.00
CA ILE A 134 -0.48 -11.36 -15.73
C ILE A 134 -1.35 -11.61 -16.96
N LEU A 135 -0.96 -11.11 -18.14
CA LEU A 135 -1.78 -11.25 -19.34
C LEU A 135 -1.87 -12.71 -19.80
N SER A 136 -0.77 -13.48 -19.69
CA SER A 136 -0.78 -14.93 -19.96
C SER A 136 -1.74 -15.66 -19.01
N ALA A 137 -1.72 -15.31 -17.72
CA ALA A 137 -2.63 -15.94 -16.76
C ALA A 137 -4.10 -15.56 -17.04
N ILE A 138 -4.38 -14.32 -17.42
CA ILE A 138 -5.72 -13.90 -17.83
C ILE A 138 -6.18 -14.70 -19.04
N ASP A 139 -5.34 -14.89 -20.06
CA ASP A 139 -5.71 -15.67 -21.25
C ASP A 139 -6.01 -17.16 -20.94
N GLU A 140 -5.34 -17.73 -19.94
CA GLU A 140 -5.57 -19.10 -19.46
C GLU A 140 -6.83 -19.26 -18.59
N ALA A 141 -7.45 -18.15 -18.15
CA ALA A 141 -8.57 -18.17 -17.21
C ALA A 141 -9.78 -18.95 -17.75
N ARG A 142 -10.42 -19.73 -16.86
CA ARG A 142 -11.55 -20.60 -17.20
C ARG A 142 -12.83 -20.28 -16.43
N ASP A 143 -12.73 -19.67 -15.26
CA ASP A 143 -13.86 -19.43 -14.38
C ASP A 143 -14.02 -17.94 -14.05
N TYR A 144 -12.97 -17.31 -13.53
CA TYR A 144 -12.99 -15.88 -13.26
C TYR A 144 -11.60 -15.22 -13.20
N VAL A 145 -11.60 -13.91 -13.44
CA VAL A 145 -10.46 -13.03 -13.23
C VAL A 145 -10.90 -11.87 -12.35
N VAL A 146 -10.16 -11.60 -11.28
CA VAL A 146 -10.27 -10.35 -10.52
C VAL A 146 -9.05 -9.50 -10.80
N VAL A 147 -9.26 -8.21 -11.03
CA VAL A 147 -8.21 -7.22 -11.30
C VAL A 147 -8.47 -6.01 -10.42
N GLN A 148 -7.43 -5.60 -9.70
CA GLN A 148 -7.46 -4.43 -8.84
C GLN A 148 -6.16 -3.65 -8.97
N PHE A 149 -6.25 -2.36 -9.31
CA PHE A 149 -5.09 -1.47 -9.41
C PHE A 149 -5.41 -0.06 -8.91
N PHE A 150 -4.39 0.64 -8.42
CA PHE A 150 -4.52 2.05 -8.04
C PHE A 150 -4.61 2.97 -9.28
N ILE A 151 -3.73 2.74 -10.27
CA ILE A 151 -3.76 3.47 -11.54
C ILE A 151 -4.04 2.48 -12.67
N VAL A 152 -5.05 2.82 -13.47
CA VAL A 152 -5.28 2.26 -14.80
C VAL A 152 -5.31 3.42 -15.78
N ARG A 153 -4.46 3.36 -16.82
CA ARG A 153 -4.43 4.33 -17.93
C ARG A 153 -5.05 3.71 -19.18
N ASP A 154 -5.66 4.52 -20.05
CA ASP A 154 -6.02 4.12 -21.42
C ASP A 154 -4.84 4.38 -22.38
N ASP A 155 -3.74 3.66 -22.14
CA ASP A 155 -2.56 3.64 -23.01
C ASP A 155 -2.33 2.21 -23.56
N ALA A 156 -1.20 1.97 -24.24
CA ALA A 156 -0.97 0.67 -24.88
C ALA A 156 -1.07 -0.51 -23.89
N LEU A 157 -0.54 -0.37 -22.67
CA LEU A 157 -0.61 -1.45 -21.67
C LEU A 157 -2.03 -1.58 -21.11
N GLY A 158 -2.70 -0.47 -20.85
CA GLY A 158 -4.11 -0.49 -20.45
C GLY A 158 -5.02 -1.13 -21.49
N GLN A 159 -4.79 -0.85 -22.77
CA GLN A 159 -5.53 -1.44 -23.89
C GLN A 159 -5.27 -2.94 -23.99
N MET A 160 -4.04 -3.40 -23.78
CA MET A 160 -3.74 -4.84 -23.70
C MET A 160 -4.52 -5.53 -22.57
N LEU A 161 -4.57 -4.93 -21.38
CA LEU A 161 -5.37 -5.44 -20.26
C LEU A 161 -6.87 -5.44 -20.59
N ARG A 162 -7.38 -4.34 -21.16
CA ARG A 162 -8.77 -4.21 -21.60
C ARG A 162 -9.15 -5.33 -22.55
N ASP A 163 -8.35 -5.52 -23.59
CA ASP A 163 -8.65 -6.45 -24.67
C ASP A 163 -8.55 -7.91 -24.17
N ALA A 164 -7.61 -8.22 -23.27
CA ALA A 164 -7.53 -9.52 -22.61
C ALA A 164 -8.79 -9.83 -21.76
N LEU A 165 -9.27 -8.86 -20.97
CA LEU A 165 -10.49 -9.01 -20.17
C LEU A 165 -11.73 -9.16 -21.06
N LEU A 166 -11.84 -8.39 -22.14
CA LEU A 166 -12.94 -8.50 -23.11
C LEU A 166 -12.95 -9.88 -23.79
N ALA A 167 -11.78 -10.39 -24.19
CA ALA A 167 -11.66 -11.71 -24.79
C ALA A 167 -12.11 -12.82 -23.84
N ARG A 168 -11.72 -12.74 -22.56
CA ARG A 168 -12.14 -13.70 -21.54
C ARG A 168 -13.63 -13.61 -21.21
N ALA A 169 -14.17 -12.40 -21.08
CA ALA A 169 -15.61 -12.19 -20.88
C ALA A 169 -16.43 -12.75 -22.06
N ALA A 170 -15.97 -12.55 -23.30
CA ALA A 170 -16.59 -13.14 -24.49
C ALA A 170 -16.55 -14.68 -24.49
N ALA A 171 -15.54 -15.29 -23.86
CA ALA A 171 -15.43 -16.73 -23.65
C ALA A 171 -16.26 -17.25 -22.46
N GLY A 172 -17.04 -16.39 -21.78
CA GLY A 172 -17.89 -16.75 -20.65
C GLY A 172 -17.20 -16.71 -19.28
N VAL A 173 -15.95 -16.24 -19.21
CA VAL A 173 -15.20 -16.09 -17.95
C VAL A 173 -15.65 -14.83 -17.23
N ARG A 174 -15.95 -14.93 -15.93
CA ARG A 174 -16.41 -13.79 -15.11
C ARG A 174 -15.24 -12.85 -14.84
N CYS A 175 -15.33 -11.60 -15.30
CA CYS A 175 -14.23 -10.64 -15.18
C CYS A 175 -14.64 -9.47 -14.28
N TYR A 176 -13.87 -9.23 -13.23
CA TYR A 176 -14.10 -8.15 -12.26
C TYR A 176 -12.93 -7.18 -12.27
N LEU A 177 -13.20 -5.89 -12.50
CA LEU A 177 -12.21 -4.82 -12.44
C LEU A 177 -12.59 -3.78 -11.40
N LEU A 178 -11.71 -3.61 -10.42
CA LEU A 178 -11.77 -2.55 -9.42
C LEU A 178 -10.59 -1.59 -9.63
N TYR A 179 -10.85 -0.28 -9.67
CA TYR A 179 -9.78 0.72 -9.80
C TYR A 179 -10.00 1.90 -8.85
N ASP A 180 -8.94 2.52 -8.36
CA ASP A 180 -9.09 3.73 -7.54
C ASP A 180 -9.53 4.91 -8.40
N SER A 181 -10.65 5.53 -8.03
CA SER A 181 -11.24 6.64 -8.79
C SER A 181 -10.35 7.88 -8.92
N ILE A 182 -9.42 8.09 -7.99
CA ILE A 182 -8.57 9.28 -7.98
C ILE A 182 -7.15 8.95 -8.43
N GLY A 183 -6.64 7.75 -8.16
CA GLY A 183 -5.44 7.25 -8.82
C GLY A 183 -5.60 7.17 -10.34
N SER A 184 -6.80 6.79 -10.80
CA SER A 184 -7.15 6.68 -12.22
C SER A 184 -8.02 7.84 -12.71
N PHE A 185 -7.81 9.06 -12.20
CA PHE A 185 -8.63 10.24 -12.55
C PHE A 185 -8.61 10.58 -14.05
N ASP A 186 -7.55 10.23 -14.77
CA ASP A 186 -7.39 10.42 -16.21
C ASP A 186 -8.00 9.28 -17.06
N LEU A 187 -8.59 8.24 -16.43
CA LEU A 187 -9.18 7.11 -17.15
C LEU A 187 -10.50 7.53 -17.83
N PRO A 188 -10.60 7.47 -19.18
CA PRO A 188 -11.81 7.91 -19.86
C PRO A 188 -13.02 7.03 -19.54
N HIS A 189 -14.21 7.64 -19.44
CA HIS A 189 -15.47 6.90 -19.32
C HIS A 189 -15.67 5.89 -20.46
N SER A 190 -15.21 6.20 -21.67
CA SER A 190 -15.28 5.31 -22.82
C SER A 190 -14.54 3.98 -22.60
N TYR A 191 -13.41 3.99 -21.89
CA TYR A 191 -12.67 2.77 -21.54
C TYR A 191 -13.52 1.87 -20.63
N VAL A 192 -14.09 2.44 -19.58
CA VAL A 192 -14.94 1.75 -18.61
C VAL A 192 -16.22 1.23 -19.26
N ASP A 193 -16.89 2.04 -20.08
CA ASP A 193 -18.14 1.67 -20.75
C ASP A 193 -17.91 0.56 -21.79
N THR A 194 -16.73 0.53 -22.41
CA THR A 194 -16.34 -0.54 -23.35
C THR A 194 -16.24 -1.88 -22.62
N LEU A 195 -15.55 -1.92 -21.48
CA LEU A 195 -15.46 -3.12 -20.64
C LEU A 195 -16.84 -3.60 -20.16
N ARG A 196 -17.66 -2.68 -19.65
CA ARG A 196 -19.02 -2.99 -19.18
C ARG A 196 -19.90 -3.57 -20.28
N ARG A 197 -19.91 -2.96 -21.48
CA ARG A 197 -20.65 -3.49 -22.63
C ARG A 197 -20.14 -4.86 -23.09
N GLY A 198 -18.85 -5.13 -22.89
CA GLY A 198 -18.23 -6.42 -23.19
C GLY A 198 -18.43 -7.50 -22.11
N GLY A 199 -19.22 -7.25 -21.07
CA GLY A 199 -19.52 -8.23 -20.02
C GLY A 199 -18.56 -8.24 -18.84
N VAL A 200 -17.64 -7.28 -18.73
CA VAL A 200 -16.77 -7.12 -17.56
C VAL A 200 -17.47 -6.29 -16.50
N GLU A 201 -17.50 -6.77 -15.26
CA GLU A 201 -17.99 -6.01 -14.12
C GLU A 201 -16.93 -4.99 -13.68
N VAL A 202 -17.20 -3.70 -13.88
CA VAL A 202 -16.22 -2.63 -13.61
C VAL A 202 -16.75 -1.61 -12.62
N HIS A 203 -16.04 -1.43 -11.50
CA HIS A 203 -16.41 -0.49 -10.45
C HIS A 203 -15.22 0.40 -10.02
N PRO A 204 -15.44 1.70 -9.82
CA PRO A 204 -14.48 2.53 -9.13
C PRO A 204 -14.53 2.27 -7.61
N PHE A 205 -13.37 2.12 -6.98
CA PHE A 205 -13.23 2.29 -5.55
C PHE A 205 -13.32 3.79 -5.23
N ALA A 206 -14.37 4.17 -4.50
CA ALA A 206 -14.63 5.54 -4.10
C ALA A 206 -14.98 5.61 -2.61
N THR A 207 -14.45 6.62 -1.93
CA THR A 207 -14.65 6.85 -0.50
C THR A 207 -15.94 7.62 -0.20
N HIS A 208 -16.63 8.14 -1.22
CA HIS A 208 -17.68 9.17 -1.09
C HIS A 208 -19.14 8.66 -1.14
N ARG A 209 -19.40 7.37 -0.96
CA ARG A 209 -20.75 6.79 -1.17
C ARG A 209 -21.86 7.31 -0.23
N LYS A 210 -21.53 7.74 0.99
CA LYS A 210 -22.50 8.35 1.92
C LYS A 210 -22.29 9.87 1.97
N PHE A 211 -23.36 10.66 2.13
CA PHE A 211 -23.28 12.13 2.26
C PHE A 211 -22.27 12.59 3.33
N VAL A 212 -22.12 11.78 4.39
CA VAL A 212 -21.19 11.98 5.51
C VAL A 212 -19.72 11.74 5.12
N ASN A 213 -19.44 11.07 4.00
CA ASN A 213 -18.10 10.69 3.53
C ASN A 213 -17.65 11.46 2.27
N ARG A 214 -18.47 12.40 1.76
CA ARG A 214 -18.22 13.16 0.51
C ARG A 214 -16.93 13.99 0.48
N PHE A 215 -16.29 14.18 1.63
CA PHE A 215 -15.05 14.94 1.76
C PHE A 215 -13.83 14.07 2.11
N GLN A 216 -13.97 12.75 2.26
CA GLN A 216 -12.87 11.84 2.60
C GLN A 216 -11.96 11.51 1.39
N LEU A 217 -11.35 12.54 0.80
CA LEU A 217 -10.46 12.43 -0.35
C LEU A 217 -9.08 11.86 0.01
N ASN A 218 -8.77 11.60 1.28
CA ASN A 218 -7.41 11.17 1.64
C ASN A 218 -7.18 9.66 1.51
N PHE A 219 -8.23 8.86 1.64
CA PHE A 219 -8.09 7.40 1.61
C PHE A 219 -8.10 6.87 0.18
N ARG A 220 -7.20 5.93 -0.11
CA ARG A 220 -7.00 5.39 -1.46
C ARG A 220 -6.85 3.90 -1.44
N ASN A 221 -7.39 3.23 -2.45
CA ASN A 221 -7.06 1.84 -2.68
C ASN A 221 -5.73 1.77 -3.42
N HIS A 222 -4.65 1.48 -2.68
CA HIS A 222 -3.32 1.38 -3.24
C HIS A 222 -2.86 -0.07 -3.43
N ARG A 223 -3.78 -1.04 -3.36
CA ARG A 223 -3.47 -2.45 -3.62
C ARG A 223 -3.39 -2.71 -5.12
N LYS A 224 -2.54 -3.65 -5.50
CA LYS A 224 -2.44 -4.18 -6.85
C LYS A 224 -2.57 -5.68 -6.76
N ILE A 225 -3.74 -6.20 -7.12
CA ILE A 225 -4.12 -7.60 -6.96
C ILE A 225 -4.68 -8.07 -8.29
N VAL A 226 -4.16 -9.18 -8.79
CA VAL A 226 -4.81 -9.96 -9.84
C VAL A 226 -4.95 -11.39 -9.34
N VAL A 227 -6.14 -11.99 -9.45
CA VAL A 227 -6.34 -13.42 -9.17
C VAL A 227 -7.05 -14.07 -10.35
N VAL A 228 -6.54 -15.22 -10.76
CA VAL A 228 -7.10 -16.04 -11.84
C VAL A 228 -7.57 -17.37 -11.26
N ASP A 229 -8.85 -17.69 -11.46
CA ASP A 229 -9.49 -18.96 -11.10
C ASP A 229 -9.26 -19.42 -9.64
N GLY A 230 -8.89 -18.49 -8.74
CA GLY A 230 -8.57 -18.76 -7.34
C GLY A 230 -7.29 -19.54 -7.08
N ASN A 231 -6.51 -19.88 -8.11
CA ASN A 231 -5.31 -20.71 -7.96
C ASN A 231 -3.98 -19.95 -8.14
N ARG A 232 -4.05 -18.76 -8.75
CA ARG A 232 -2.89 -17.95 -9.09
C ARG A 232 -3.18 -16.49 -8.78
N ALA A 233 -2.31 -15.86 -8.00
CA ALA A 233 -2.41 -14.46 -7.63
C ALA A 233 -1.14 -13.68 -8.00
N PHE A 234 -1.31 -12.37 -8.20
CA PHE A 234 -0.24 -11.42 -8.44
C PHE A 234 -0.39 -10.24 -7.50
N VAL A 235 0.70 -9.88 -6.82
CA VAL A 235 0.75 -8.76 -5.86
C VAL A 235 2.07 -8.01 -6.01
N GLY A 236 2.09 -6.69 -5.86
CA GLY A 236 3.34 -5.91 -5.86
C GLY A 236 3.15 -4.41 -6.09
N GLY A 237 4.17 -3.76 -6.66
CA GLY A 237 4.22 -2.29 -6.78
C GLY A 237 3.72 -1.67 -8.11
N HIS A 238 3.72 -2.43 -9.21
CA HIS A 238 3.33 -1.96 -10.56
C HIS A 238 1.87 -1.53 -10.66
N ASN A 239 1.60 -0.42 -11.35
CA ASN A 239 0.27 -0.06 -11.85
C ASN A 239 0.17 -0.30 -13.36
N VAL A 240 -1.00 -0.06 -13.94
CA VAL A 240 -1.23 -0.26 -15.39
C VAL A 240 -0.99 1.06 -16.12
N GLY A 241 0.19 1.17 -16.74
CA GLY A 241 0.59 2.26 -17.63
C GLY A 241 1.92 2.02 -18.34
N VAL A 242 2.11 2.58 -19.54
CA VAL A 242 3.29 2.34 -20.41
C VAL A 242 4.61 2.79 -19.79
N GLU A 243 4.56 3.67 -18.79
CA GLU A 243 5.74 4.08 -18.06
C GLU A 243 6.43 2.91 -17.32
N TYR A 244 5.69 1.84 -16.97
CA TYR A 244 6.24 0.59 -16.42
C TYR A 244 6.90 -0.30 -17.47
N LEU A 245 6.62 -0.04 -18.75
CA LEU A 245 7.27 -0.67 -19.91
C LEU A 245 8.40 0.20 -20.48
N GLY A 246 8.86 1.21 -19.72
CA GLY A 246 9.99 2.05 -20.12
C GLY A 246 9.65 3.24 -21.01
N ALA A 247 8.37 3.56 -21.22
CA ALA A 247 7.96 4.66 -22.11
C ALA A 247 8.14 6.07 -21.51
N ASN A 248 8.45 6.20 -20.22
CA ASN A 248 8.66 7.50 -19.56
C ASN A 248 10.13 7.92 -19.61
N ARG A 249 10.52 8.69 -20.63
CA ARG A 249 11.91 9.13 -20.84
C ARG A 249 12.62 9.69 -19.60
N ARG A 250 11.90 10.36 -18.69
CA ARG A 250 12.48 11.00 -17.50
C ARG A 250 12.73 10.02 -16.36
N LEU A 251 11.82 9.09 -16.14
CA LEU A 251 11.83 8.19 -14.98
C LEU A 251 12.23 6.75 -15.34
N SER A 252 12.29 6.40 -16.62
CA SER A 252 12.68 5.08 -17.08
C SER A 252 14.21 4.85 -16.99
N PRO A 253 14.64 3.58 -16.83
CA PRO A 253 13.80 2.39 -16.62
C PRO A 253 13.08 2.45 -15.27
N TRP A 254 11.83 2.00 -15.23
CA TRP A 254 11.11 1.84 -13.97
C TRP A 254 11.49 0.52 -13.32
N ARG A 255 12.02 0.62 -12.10
CA ARG A 255 12.47 -0.53 -11.33
C ARG A 255 11.46 -0.83 -10.25
N ASP A 256 10.71 -1.91 -10.42
CA ASP A 256 9.67 -2.34 -9.48
C ASP A 256 9.58 -3.88 -9.48
N THR A 257 8.88 -4.44 -8.49
CA THR A 257 8.77 -5.88 -8.29
C THR A 257 7.33 -6.27 -8.00
N HIS A 258 6.86 -7.31 -8.70
CA HIS A 258 5.68 -8.08 -8.35
C HIS A 258 6.07 -9.50 -7.93
N ILE A 259 5.14 -10.23 -7.36
CA ILE A 259 5.24 -11.67 -7.12
C ILE A 259 4.09 -12.39 -7.77
N GLU A 260 4.37 -13.55 -8.38
CA GLU A 260 3.36 -14.54 -8.71
C GLU A 260 3.28 -15.55 -7.57
N ILE A 261 2.06 -15.86 -7.15
CA ILE A 261 1.78 -16.71 -6.00
C ILE A 261 0.82 -17.81 -6.43
N ARG A 262 1.10 -19.04 -6.00
CA ARG A 262 0.20 -20.20 -6.10
C ARG A 262 0.11 -20.87 -4.74
N GLY A 263 -1.06 -21.45 -4.42
CA GLY A 263 -1.29 -22.18 -3.17
C GLY A 263 -2.29 -21.50 -2.23
N PRO A 264 -2.42 -22.00 -0.99
CA PRO A 264 -3.48 -21.62 -0.06
C PRO A 264 -3.59 -20.13 0.26
N VAL A 265 -2.47 -19.38 0.27
CA VAL A 265 -2.47 -17.94 0.59
C VAL A 265 -3.27 -17.11 -0.43
N VAL A 266 -3.57 -17.65 -1.62
CA VAL A 266 -4.44 -17.01 -2.61
C VAL A 266 -5.84 -16.74 -2.06
N ALA A 267 -6.36 -17.57 -1.13
CA ALA A 267 -7.62 -17.27 -0.43
C ALA A 267 -7.56 -15.95 0.34
N SER A 268 -6.47 -15.70 1.07
CA SER A 268 -6.31 -14.46 1.83
C SER A 268 -6.27 -13.25 0.90
N ILE A 269 -5.62 -13.37 -0.25
CA ILE A 269 -5.56 -12.29 -1.26
C ILE A 269 -6.94 -12.06 -1.89
N GLN A 270 -7.68 -13.12 -2.23
CA GLN A 270 -9.06 -13.03 -2.72
C GLN A 270 -9.99 -12.38 -1.70
N TYR A 271 -9.82 -12.71 -0.42
CA TYR A 271 -10.62 -12.11 0.65
C TYR A 271 -10.39 -10.60 0.71
N VAL A 272 -9.15 -10.13 0.58
CA VAL A 272 -8.83 -8.69 0.53
C VAL A 272 -9.52 -8.01 -0.65
N PHE A 273 -9.51 -8.63 -1.83
CA PHE A 273 -10.26 -8.12 -2.99
C PHE A 273 -11.77 -8.12 -2.73
N ALA A 274 -12.32 -9.18 -2.13
CA ALA A 274 -13.76 -9.31 -1.87
C ALA A 274 -14.27 -8.23 -0.90
N GLU A 275 -13.49 -7.88 0.14
CA GLU A 275 -13.81 -6.74 1.03
C GLU A 275 -13.85 -5.42 0.23
N ASP A 276 -12.83 -5.16 -0.60
CA ASP A 276 -12.77 -3.94 -1.41
C ASP A 276 -13.90 -3.89 -2.46
N TRP A 277 -14.25 -5.03 -3.04
CA TRP A 277 -15.36 -5.18 -3.98
C TRP A 277 -16.68 -4.92 -3.29
N HIS A 278 -16.95 -5.54 -2.13
CA HIS A 278 -18.17 -5.32 -1.38
C HIS A 278 -18.31 -3.86 -0.95
N TRP A 279 -17.21 -3.22 -0.54
CA TRP A 279 -17.22 -1.78 -0.29
C TRP A 279 -17.71 -0.99 -1.51
N ALA A 280 -17.27 -1.36 -2.71
CA ALA A 280 -17.64 -0.70 -3.96
C ALA A 280 -19.07 -1.03 -4.43
N THR A 281 -19.56 -2.27 -4.24
CA THR A 281 -20.78 -2.78 -4.89
C THR A 281 -21.91 -3.15 -3.92
N GLN A 282 -21.61 -3.40 -2.65
CA GLN A 282 -22.48 -4.06 -1.65
C GLN A 282 -22.88 -5.50 -2.01
N THR A 283 -22.15 -6.12 -2.93
CA THR A 283 -22.30 -7.53 -3.30
C THR A 283 -20.96 -8.24 -3.14
N LEU A 284 -20.99 -9.56 -2.95
CA LEU A 284 -19.78 -10.36 -2.96
C LEU A 284 -19.64 -11.02 -4.33
N PRO A 285 -18.44 -11.02 -4.92
CA PRO A 285 -18.21 -11.77 -6.13
C PRO A 285 -18.19 -13.27 -5.78
N PRO A 286 -18.81 -14.14 -6.59
CA PRO A 286 -18.80 -15.60 -6.40
C PRO A 286 -17.44 -16.22 -6.73
N LEU A 287 -16.46 -16.01 -5.84
CA LEU A 287 -15.09 -16.51 -5.99
C LEU A 287 -14.96 -17.95 -5.47
N ALA A 288 -14.26 -18.80 -6.24
CA ALA A 288 -13.95 -20.16 -5.81
C ALA A 288 -12.93 -20.18 -4.65
N ALA A 289 -13.00 -21.24 -3.83
CA ALA A 289 -11.93 -21.53 -2.87
C ALA A 289 -10.64 -21.88 -3.63
N PRO A 290 -9.45 -21.52 -3.11
CA PRO A 290 -8.20 -21.89 -3.75
C PRO A 290 -8.01 -23.42 -3.73
N PRO A 291 -7.18 -23.95 -4.64
CA PRO A 291 -6.85 -25.37 -4.65
C PRO A 291 -6.16 -25.80 -3.35
N ALA A 292 -6.17 -27.12 -3.10
CA ALA A 292 -5.44 -27.72 -1.98
C ALA A 292 -3.94 -27.37 -2.02
N ALA A 293 -3.29 -27.44 -0.85
CA ALA A 293 -1.87 -27.15 -0.68
C ALA A 293 -1.00 -27.90 -1.70
N LEU A 294 0.03 -27.22 -2.22
CA LEU A 294 1.07 -27.86 -3.02
C LEU A 294 1.94 -28.77 -2.11
N PRO A 295 2.54 -29.86 -2.63
CA PRO A 295 3.30 -30.84 -1.84
C PRO A 295 4.51 -30.28 -1.04
N ASP A 296 4.96 -31.07 -0.05
CA ASP A 296 5.87 -30.89 1.11
C ASP A 296 7.09 -29.92 1.10
N ASP A 297 7.46 -29.24 0.01
CA ASP A 297 8.58 -28.27 -0.03
C ASP A 297 8.09 -26.83 -0.25
N ALA A 298 6.90 -26.55 0.24
CA ALA A 298 6.12 -25.39 -0.15
C ALA A 298 6.22 -24.26 0.89
N MET A 299 6.49 -23.06 0.39
CA MET A 299 6.77 -21.85 1.16
C MET A 299 5.62 -21.48 2.10
N HIS A 300 5.93 -20.98 3.29
CA HIS A 300 4.93 -20.42 4.19
C HIS A 300 4.71 -18.95 3.89
N CYS A 301 3.45 -18.56 3.75
CA CYS A 301 3.07 -17.20 3.39
C CYS A 301 2.04 -16.62 4.36
N LEU A 302 2.14 -15.32 4.60
CA LEU A 302 1.15 -14.50 5.31
C LEU A 302 0.82 -13.28 4.45
N ALA A 303 -0.43 -13.15 4.03
CA ALA A 303 -0.93 -11.90 3.47
C ALA A 303 -1.26 -10.92 4.61
N VAL A 304 -0.68 -9.73 4.57
CA VAL A 304 -0.88 -8.67 5.57
C VAL A 304 -1.60 -7.50 4.89
N PRO A 305 -2.95 -7.50 4.86
CA PRO A 305 -3.69 -6.33 4.44
C PRO A 305 -3.57 -5.23 5.51
N MET A 306 -3.41 -3.99 5.05
CA MET A 306 -3.34 -2.81 5.90
C MET A 306 -4.35 -1.79 5.39
N GLY A 307 -4.93 -0.99 6.28
CA GLY A 307 -5.80 0.08 5.83
C GLY A 307 -6.25 1.07 6.89
N PRO A 308 -6.82 2.21 6.46
CA PRO A 308 -7.30 3.29 7.33
C PRO A 308 -8.47 2.92 8.24
N ALA A 309 -9.09 1.76 7.98
CA ALA A 309 -10.19 1.20 8.77
C ALA A 309 -9.71 0.31 9.93
N ASP A 310 -8.41 0.03 10.02
CA ASP A 310 -7.87 -0.85 11.05
C ASP A 310 -7.93 -0.21 12.44
N LYS A 311 -8.05 -1.07 13.46
CA LYS A 311 -8.09 -0.62 14.87
C LYS A 311 -6.74 -0.07 15.33
N GLN A 312 -5.66 -0.64 14.81
CA GLN A 312 -4.28 -0.30 15.11
C GLN A 312 -3.60 0.28 13.86
N GLU A 313 -2.42 0.85 14.02
CA GLU A 313 -1.58 1.35 12.92
C GLU A 313 -0.89 0.17 12.20
N THR A 314 -1.66 -0.71 11.57
CA THR A 314 -1.21 -1.99 10.98
C THR A 314 0.03 -1.84 10.11
N GLY A 315 0.10 -0.81 9.25
CA GLY A 315 1.28 -0.60 8.41
C GLY A 315 2.55 -0.28 9.20
N SER A 316 2.47 0.65 10.15
CA SER A 316 3.61 1.00 11.01
C SER A 316 4.06 -0.21 11.85
N LEU A 317 3.11 -0.90 12.48
CA LEU A 317 3.37 -2.07 13.32
C LEU A 317 3.96 -3.25 12.53
N PHE A 318 3.55 -3.44 11.27
CA PHE A 318 4.14 -4.44 10.39
C PHE A 318 5.64 -4.18 10.18
N PHE A 319 6.02 -2.94 9.81
CA PHE A 319 7.43 -2.61 9.61
C PHE A 319 8.22 -2.72 10.91
N VAL A 320 7.67 -2.25 12.03
CA VAL A 320 8.31 -2.39 13.36
C VAL A 320 8.59 -3.85 13.69
N GLU A 321 7.60 -4.73 13.53
CA GLU A 321 7.77 -6.15 13.84
C GLU A 321 8.74 -6.85 12.87
N ALA A 322 8.67 -6.55 11.58
CA ALA A 322 9.61 -7.07 10.58
C ALA A 322 11.07 -6.66 10.88
N ILE A 323 11.29 -5.41 11.30
CA ILE A 323 12.61 -4.90 11.70
C ILE A 323 13.09 -5.53 13.02
N ASN A 324 12.18 -5.77 13.96
CA ASN A 324 12.50 -6.39 15.24
C ASN A 324 12.78 -7.89 15.12
N ALA A 325 12.14 -8.57 14.17
CA ALA A 325 12.38 -9.98 13.87
C ALA A 325 13.78 -10.24 13.30
N ALA A 326 14.38 -9.26 12.60
CA ALA A 326 15.71 -9.38 12.01
C ALA A 326 16.83 -9.52 13.06
N ARG A 327 17.69 -10.52 12.86
CA ARG A 327 18.84 -10.86 13.71
C ARG A 327 20.18 -10.57 13.05
N GLU A 328 20.27 -10.72 11.74
CA GLU A 328 21.50 -10.55 10.93
C GLU A 328 21.39 -9.33 10.01
N ARG A 329 20.28 -9.18 9.29
CA ARG A 329 20.06 -8.05 8.36
C ARG A 329 18.59 -7.73 8.14
N VAL A 330 18.34 -6.47 7.80
CA VAL A 330 17.05 -6.05 7.22
C VAL A 330 17.31 -5.06 6.08
N TRP A 331 16.93 -5.44 4.87
CA TRP A 331 17.07 -4.59 3.69
C TRP A 331 15.70 -4.16 3.20
N ILE A 332 15.51 -2.86 2.98
CA ILE A 332 14.22 -2.28 2.59
C ILE A 332 14.39 -1.50 1.30
N THR A 333 13.51 -1.71 0.32
CA THR A 333 13.38 -0.83 -0.84
C THR A 333 12.06 -0.08 -0.77
N THR A 334 12.07 1.22 -1.03
CA THR A 334 10.85 2.04 -1.02
C THR A 334 10.99 3.24 -1.96
N PRO A 335 9.95 3.62 -2.73
CA PRO A 335 9.97 4.89 -3.47
C PRO A 335 9.99 6.10 -2.53
N TYR A 336 9.36 5.97 -1.35
CA TYR A 336 9.14 7.06 -0.42
C TYR A 336 9.64 6.67 0.98
N LEU A 337 10.53 7.47 1.53
CA LEU A 337 11.12 7.29 2.85
C LEU A 337 10.68 8.43 3.76
N VAL A 338 9.49 8.27 4.33
CA VAL A 338 8.90 9.21 5.30
C VAL A 338 8.29 8.41 6.45
N PRO A 339 9.07 7.56 7.15
CA PRO A 339 8.56 6.70 8.21
C PRO A 339 8.11 7.52 9.43
N ASP A 340 7.29 6.90 10.27
CA ASP A 340 6.93 7.47 11.56
C ASP A 340 7.99 7.20 12.64
N GLU A 341 7.78 7.76 13.83
CA GLU A 341 8.72 7.68 14.94
C GLU A 341 8.96 6.24 15.43
N ALA A 342 7.93 5.38 15.37
CA ALA A 342 8.03 3.99 15.81
C ALA A 342 8.93 3.18 14.88
N VAL A 343 8.75 3.33 13.56
CA VAL A 343 9.61 2.68 12.56
C VAL A 343 11.04 3.20 12.64
N ILE A 344 11.24 4.52 12.82
CA ILE A 344 12.58 5.08 13.02
C ILE A 344 13.25 4.50 14.27
N ALA A 345 12.52 4.39 15.39
CA ALA A 345 13.04 3.80 16.61
C ALA A 345 13.43 2.32 16.41
N ALA A 346 12.60 1.54 15.70
CA ALA A 346 12.90 0.15 15.38
C ALA A 346 14.17 0.01 14.53
N LEU A 347 14.34 0.84 13.48
CA LEU A 347 15.55 0.86 12.65
C LEU A 347 16.80 1.16 13.48
N LYS A 348 16.74 2.17 14.37
CA LYS A 348 17.85 2.52 15.26
C LYS A 348 18.20 1.39 16.22
N LEU A 349 17.20 0.74 16.81
CA LEU A 349 17.41 -0.40 17.69
C LEU A 349 18.02 -1.58 16.93
N ALA A 350 17.60 -1.84 15.69
CA ALA A 350 18.20 -2.89 14.88
C ALA A 350 19.71 -2.64 14.63
N VAL A 351 20.10 -1.41 14.30
CA VAL A 351 21.52 -1.04 14.19
C VAL A 351 22.26 -1.27 15.53
N MET A 352 21.67 -0.87 16.66
CA MET A 352 22.27 -1.10 17.99
C MET A 352 22.39 -2.58 18.37
N ARG A 353 21.52 -3.45 17.82
CA ARG A 353 21.64 -4.91 17.94
C ARG A 353 22.72 -5.51 17.04
N GLY A 354 23.35 -4.72 16.16
CA GLY A 354 24.36 -5.19 15.20
C GLY A 354 23.78 -5.73 13.89
N VAL A 355 22.50 -5.49 13.60
CA VAL A 355 21.84 -5.89 12.34
C VAL A 355 22.34 -5.02 11.18
N ASP A 356 22.64 -5.61 10.02
CA ASP A 356 22.95 -4.87 8.79
C ASP A 356 21.67 -4.26 8.21
N VAL A 357 21.42 -2.99 8.52
CA VAL A 357 20.24 -2.25 8.05
C VAL A 357 20.58 -1.48 6.77
N ARG A 358 19.91 -1.82 5.66
CA ARG A 358 20.06 -1.11 4.38
C ARG A 358 18.72 -0.61 3.84
N ILE A 359 18.70 0.59 3.29
CA ILE A 359 17.51 1.14 2.65
C ILE A 359 17.85 1.67 1.26
N LEU A 360 17.18 1.16 0.22
CA LEU A 360 17.31 1.64 -1.16
C LEU A 360 16.12 2.54 -1.51
N ILE A 361 16.43 3.76 -1.97
CA ILE A 361 15.46 4.80 -2.35
C ILE A 361 15.77 5.35 -3.76
N PRO A 362 14.82 6.00 -4.44
CA PRO A 362 15.09 6.55 -5.77
C PRO A 362 16.06 7.75 -5.73
N SER A 363 16.92 7.88 -6.76
CA SER A 363 17.68 9.11 -7.02
C SER A 363 16.90 10.15 -7.81
N ARG A 364 15.94 9.69 -8.64
CA ARG A 364 15.06 10.54 -9.44
C ARG A 364 13.75 10.77 -8.70
N ARG A 365 13.19 11.98 -8.80
CA ARG A 365 11.92 12.33 -8.16
C ARG A 365 10.77 12.34 -9.16
N ASP A 366 9.68 11.72 -8.77
CA ASP A 366 8.35 11.90 -9.35
C ASP A 366 7.58 13.00 -8.59
N HIS A 367 7.69 13.04 -7.26
CA HIS A 367 7.08 14.03 -6.38
C HIS A 367 8.12 14.88 -5.63
N TYR A 368 8.07 16.21 -5.81
CA TYR A 368 9.05 17.14 -5.23
C TYR A 368 9.05 17.14 -3.70
N VAL A 369 7.88 17.26 -3.08
CA VAL A 369 7.74 17.41 -1.62
C VAL A 369 8.23 16.15 -0.91
N VAL A 370 7.77 14.97 -1.34
CA VAL A 370 8.20 13.68 -0.78
C VAL A 370 9.71 13.49 -0.91
N PHE A 371 10.28 13.84 -2.07
CA PHE A 371 11.73 13.70 -2.31
C PHE A 371 12.59 14.62 -1.44
N GLU A 372 12.18 15.87 -1.21
CA GLU A 372 12.93 16.76 -0.32
C GLU A 372 12.74 16.40 1.16
N ALA A 373 11.55 15.91 1.55
CA ALA A 373 11.33 15.37 2.90
C ALA A 373 12.21 14.12 3.15
N SER A 374 12.28 13.21 2.18
CA SER A 374 13.02 11.94 2.32
C SER A 374 14.51 12.13 2.58
N LYS A 375 15.10 13.26 2.14
CA LYS A 375 16.49 13.60 2.45
C LYS A 375 16.75 13.82 3.93
N LEU A 376 15.81 14.41 4.65
CA LEU A 376 15.96 14.60 6.10
C LEU A 376 15.85 13.28 6.83
N TYR A 377 14.90 12.43 6.45
CA TYR A 377 14.79 11.09 7.02
C TYR A 377 16.01 10.23 6.70
N ALA A 378 16.51 10.27 5.46
CA ALA A 378 17.74 9.58 5.07
C ALA A 378 18.92 10.05 5.92
N ARG A 379 19.09 11.37 6.12
CA ARG A 379 20.11 11.91 7.01
C ARG A 379 19.96 11.41 8.45
N ASP A 380 18.77 11.52 9.03
CA ASP A 380 18.51 11.10 10.41
C ASP A 380 18.80 9.60 10.63
N LEU A 381 18.62 8.76 9.60
CA LEU A 381 18.91 7.33 9.62
C LEU A 381 20.39 7.03 9.39
N VAL A 382 21.06 7.73 8.46
CA VAL A 382 22.52 7.63 8.23
C VAL A 382 23.28 8.03 9.49
N ASP A 383 22.89 9.12 10.15
CA ASP A 383 23.47 9.57 11.42
C ASP A 383 23.30 8.52 12.54
N ALA A 384 22.33 7.61 12.40
CA ALA A 384 22.10 6.51 13.33
C ALA A 384 22.73 5.16 12.91
N GLY A 385 23.50 5.13 11.81
CA GLY A 385 24.22 3.95 11.33
C GLY A 385 23.47 3.08 10.33
N VAL A 386 22.30 3.51 9.84
CA VAL A 386 21.60 2.84 8.73
C VAL A 386 22.29 3.19 7.41
N LYS A 387 22.56 2.20 6.56
CA LYS A 387 23.12 2.43 5.23
C LYS A 387 22.01 2.75 4.23
N VAL A 388 21.92 4.00 3.79
CA VAL A 388 20.90 4.44 2.82
C VAL A 388 21.53 4.58 1.45
N PHE A 389 20.86 4.09 0.41
CA PHE A 389 21.36 4.07 -0.97
C PHE A 389 20.36 4.72 -1.92
N ARG A 390 20.86 5.42 -2.95
CA ARG A 390 20.05 6.01 -4.02
C ARG A 390 20.26 5.28 -5.35
N TYR A 391 19.19 4.67 -5.87
CA TYR A 391 19.19 3.95 -7.14
C TYR A 391 19.33 4.93 -8.33
N ARG A 392 20.37 4.76 -9.17
CA ARG A 392 20.73 5.70 -10.24
C ARG A 392 19.96 5.52 -11.57
N PRO A 393 19.76 4.30 -12.09
CA PRO A 393 19.35 4.09 -13.48
C PRO A 393 18.03 4.75 -13.86
N GLY A 394 17.03 4.69 -12.98
CA GLY A 394 15.73 5.29 -13.18
C GLY A 394 15.01 5.50 -11.87
N PHE A 395 13.68 5.44 -11.89
CA PHE A 395 12.88 5.57 -10.69
C PHE A 395 12.61 4.19 -10.07
N LEU A 396 13.01 4.08 -8.81
CA LEU A 396 12.82 2.91 -7.96
C LEU A 396 11.43 2.99 -7.31
N HIS A 397 10.58 2.04 -7.63
CA HIS A 397 9.21 1.94 -7.11
C HIS A 397 8.95 0.61 -6.38
N GLN A 398 9.99 -0.15 -6.05
CA GLN A 398 9.86 -1.40 -5.28
C GLN A 398 9.37 -1.15 -3.84
N LYS A 399 8.63 -2.12 -3.29
CA LYS A 399 8.25 -2.21 -1.86
C LYS A 399 8.59 -3.60 -1.37
N VAL A 400 9.85 -3.75 -0.97
CA VAL A 400 10.45 -5.03 -0.61
C VAL A 400 11.08 -4.88 0.76
N VAL A 401 10.88 -5.88 1.62
CA VAL A 401 11.57 -6.03 2.89
C VAL A 401 12.21 -7.42 2.91
N LEU A 402 13.53 -7.50 2.96
CA LEU A 402 14.27 -8.75 3.14
C LEU A 402 14.68 -8.86 4.60
N ILE A 403 14.36 -9.99 5.24
CA ILE A 403 14.62 -10.27 6.65
C ILE A 403 15.59 -11.46 6.73
N ASP A 404 16.80 -11.19 7.20
CA ASP A 404 17.87 -12.17 7.31
C ASP A 404 18.05 -12.99 6.02
N ARG A 405 18.21 -14.31 6.12
CA ARG A 405 18.36 -15.25 5.00
C ARG A 405 17.15 -16.16 4.85
N VAL A 406 16.03 -15.78 5.45
CA VAL A 406 14.91 -16.71 5.71
C VAL A 406 13.54 -16.18 5.28
N ALA A 407 13.37 -14.87 5.12
CA ALA A 407 12.09 -14.33 4.72
C ALA A 407 12.20 -13.05 3.90
N ALA A 408 11.20 -12.81 3.07
CA ALA A 408 11.02 -11.55 2.37
C ALA A 408 9.53 -11.18 2.32
N ALA A 409 9.23 -9.89 2.35
CA ALA A 409 7.89 -9.37 2.14
C ALA A 409 7.85 -8.44 0.94
N ILE A 410 6.91 -8.68 0.02
CA ILE A 410 6.72 -7.89 -1.20
C ILE A 410 5.25 -7.50 -1.33
N GLY A 411 4.99 -6.26 -1.74
CA GLY A 411 3.62 -5.80 -1.92
C GLY A 411 3.51 -4.36 -2.37
N SER A 412 2.51 -3.65 -1.86
CA SER A 412 2.17 -2.30 -2.30
C SER A 412 2.55 -1.18 -1.32
N ALA A 413 2.82 -1.52 -0.04
CA ALA A 413 3.02 -0.55 1.03
C ALA A 413 4.39 0.13 0.98
N ASN A 414 4.41 1.47 0.87
CA ASN A 414 5.64 2.24 0.99
C ASN A 414 6.05 2.40 2.47
N LEU A 415 7.30 2.82 2.70
CA LEU A 415 7.79 3.20 4.01
C LEU A 415 7.46 4.68 4.34
N ASP A 416 6.17 5.03 4.28
CA ASP A 416 5.65 6.38 4.50
C ASP A 416 4.36 6.43 5.33
N ASN A 417 4.05 7.61 5.89
CA ASN A 417 2.88 7.80 6.75
C ASN A 417 1.57 7.56 6.01
N ARG A 418 1.52 7.89 4.71
CA ARG A 418 0.35 7.67 3.86
C ARG A 418 0.02 6.18 3.70
N SER A 419 1.01 5.33 3.42
CA SER A 419 0.81 3.88 3.34
C SER A 419 0.43 3.30 4.69
N PHE A 420 0.98 3.83 5.79
CA PHE A 420 0.68 3.32 7.13
C PHE A 420 -0.75 3.62 7.57
N ARG A 421 -1.37 4.72 7.10
CA ARG A 421 -2.59 5.28 7.73
C ARG A 421 -3.72 5.63 6.79
N LEU A 422 -3.43 5.94 5.53
CA LEU A 422 -4.37 6.53 4.60
C LEU A 422 -4.68 5.59 3.43
N ASN A 423 -3.72 4.83 2.95
CA ASN A 423 -3.94 3.88 1.88
C ASN A 423 -4.40 2.53 2.42
N PHE A 424 -5.25 1.87 1.65
CA PHE A 424 -5.41 0.42 1.71
C PHE A 424 -4.24 -0.21 0.97
N GLU A 425 -3.48 -1.05 1.65
CA GLU A 425 -2.27 -1.71 1.16
C GLU A 425 -2.32 -3.22 1.42
N ILE A 426 -1.43 -3.96 0.78
CA ILE A 426 -1.20 -5.38 1.05
C ILE A 426 0.30 -5.69 0.91
N MET A 427 0.83 -6.46 1.86
CA MET A 427 2.15 -7.09 1.78
C MET A 427 1.98 -8.61 1.87
N VAL A 428 2.79 -9.38 1.17
CA VAL A 428 2.86 -10.84 1.36
C VAL A 428 4.22 -11.16 1.94
N LEU A 429 4.25 -11.62 3.18
CA LEU A 429 5.43 -12.16 3.83
C LEU A 429 5.58 -13.63 3.45
N THR A 430 6.72 -13.98 2.89
CA THR A 430 7.09 -15.35 2.52
C THR A 430 8.30 -15.77 3.33
N VAL A 431 8.15 -16.85 4.09
CA VAL A 431 9.23 -17.45 4.89
C VAL A 431 9.73 -18.67 4.12
N ASP A 432 10.84 -18.47 3.43
CA ASP A 432 11.57 -19.49 2.69
C ASP A 432 12.99 -18.98 2.36
N ARG A 433 13.99 -19.86 2.50
CA ARG A 433 15.40 -19.50 2.26
C ARG A 433 15.71 -19.32 0.78
N THR A 434 15.09 -20.11 -0.10
CA THR A 434 15.32 -20.04 -1.54
C THR A 434 14.77 -18.73 -2.09
N PHE A 435 13.54 -18.39 -1.72
CA PHE A 435 12.90 -17.13 -2.08
C PHE A 435 13.64 -15.92 -1.48
N ALA A 436 14.07 -15.99 -0.21
CA ALA A 436 14.89 -14.94 0.39
C ALA A 436 16.22 -14.74 -0.37
N GLY A 437 16.84 -15.83 -0.84
CA GLY A 437 18.04 -15.78 -1.68
C GLY A 437 17.79 -15.19 -3.07
N GLU A 438 16.64 -15.49 -3.69
CA GLU A 438 16.21 -14.86 -4.95
C GLU A 438 16.07 -13.34 -4.79
N VAL A 439 15.41 -12.90 -3.70
CA VAL A 439 15.24 -11.49 -3.37
C VAL A 439 16.59 -10.83 -3.03
N GLU A 440 17.47 -11.51 -2.30
CA GLU A 440 18.83 -11.02 -2.04
C GLU A 440 19.60 -10.75 -3.34
N ALA A 441 19.65 -11.73 -4.26
CA ALA A 441 20.37 -11.57 -5.53
C ALA A 441 19.79 -10.44 -6.40
N MET A 442 18.47 -10.29 -6.39
CA MET A 442 17.79 -9.16 -7.02
C MET A 442 18.25 -7.83 -6.41
N LEU A 443 18.23 -7.71 -5.08
CA LEU A 443 18.61 -6.48 -4.37
C LEU A 443 20.10 -6.16 -4.49
N ASP A 444 20.99 -7.15 -4.50
CA ASP A 444 22.42 -6.93 -4.72
C ASP A 444 22.69 -6.32 -6.10
N THR A 445 21.96 -6.78 -7.12
CA THR A 445 22.00 -6.18 -8.47
C THR A 445 21.54 -4.71 -8.43
N ASP A 446 20.49 -4.41 -7.66
CA ASP A 446 19.96 -3.06 -7.51
C ASP A 446 20.93 -2.15 -6.72
N PHE A 447 21.55 -2.65 -5.65
CA PHE A 447 22.56 -1.94 -4.86
C PHE A 447 23.83 -1.65 -5.66
N ALA A 448 24.26 -2.57 -6.54
CA ALA A 448 25.41 -2.35 -7.42
C ALA A 448 25.21 -1.16 -8.38
N GLN A 449 23.95 -0.77 -8.64
CA GLN A 449 23.58 0.39 -9.47
C GLN A 449 23.27 1.65 -8.64
N ALA A 450 23.47 1.60 -7.33
CA ALA A 450 23.16 2.69 -6.41
C ALA A 450 24.42 3.47 -6.00
N TYR A 451 24.24 4.54 -5.24
CA TYR A 451 25.29 5.14 -4.44
C TYR A 451 24.84 5.28 -2.99
N GLU A 452 25.75 5.08 -2.06
CA GLU A 452 25.47 5.31 -0.65
C GLU A 452 25.29 6.81 -0.39
N VAL A 453 24.24 7.14 0.36
CA VAL A 453 23.91 8.48 0.81
C VAL A 453 24.77 8.80 2.01
N ASP A 454 25.47 9.92 1.96
CA ASP A 454 26.22 10.45 3.10
C ASP A 454 25.59 11.75 3.63
N ALA A 455 26.12 12.24 4.75
CA ALA A 455 25.69 13.51 5.33
C ALA A 455 25.98 14.74 4.43
N SER A 456 26.71 14.58 3.30
CA SER A 456 27.00 15.68 2.39
C SER A 456 25.76 16.17 1.63
N GLU A 457 24.75 15.32 1.38
CA GLU A 457 23.55 15.73 0.63
C GLU A 457 22.83 16.91 1.31
N TYR A 458 22.77 16.91 2.64
CA TYR A 458 22.27 18.04 3.43
C TYR A 458 23.30 19.15 3.62
N ARG A 459 24.55 18.79 3.98
CA ARG A 459 25.60 19.78 4.32
C ARG A 459 26.06 20.62 3.13
N THR A 460 25.96 20.13 1.91
CA THR A 460 26.35 20.88 0.70
C THR A 460 25.16 21.63 0.08
N SER A 461 23.93 21.32 0.52
CA SER A 461 22.73 22.02 0.03
C SER A 461 22.69 23.49 0.48
N PRO A 462 22.31 24.43 -0.41
CA PRO A 462 22.11 25.83 -0.05
C PRO A 462 21.07 26.03 1.06
N ALA A 463 21.19 27.11 1.84
CA ALA A 463 20.32 27.37 3.00
C ALA A 463 18.83 27.35 2.66
N TRP A 464 18.42 27.97 1.55
CA TRP A 464 17.02 27.96 1.09
C TRP A 464 16.50 26.54 0.83
N ARG A 465 17.35 25.65 0.31
CA ARG A 465 16.97 24.25 0.03
C ARG A 465 16.83 23.47 1.33
N ARG A 466 17.71 23.71 2.31
CA ARG A 466 17.57 23.11 3.66
C ARG A 466 16.26 23.53 4.31
N ILE A 467 15.89 24.81 4.22
CA ILE A 467 14.58 25.30 4.69
C ILE A 467 13.45 24.57 3.96
N ALA A 468 13.53 24.44 2.63
CA ALA A 468 12.53 23.73 1.85
C ALA A 468 12.39 22.25 2.26
N MET A 469 13.48 21.56 2.60
CA MET A 469 13.44 20.19 3.14
C MET A 469 12.67 20.12 4.46
N HIS A 470 12.92 21.06 5.40
CA HIS A 470 12.21 21.11 6.69
C HIS A 470 10.73 21.45 6.50
N VAL A 471 10.41 22.39 5.61
CA VAL A 471 9.01 22.69 5.24
C VAL A 471 8.34 21.46 4.62
N ALA A 472 9.02 20.72 3.75
CA ALA A 472 8.49 19.50 3.18
C ALA A 472 8.19 18.43 4.24
N ARG A 473 9.06 18.29 5.26
CA ARG A 473 8.83 17.38 6.41
C ARG A 473 7.58 17.73 7.23
N LEU A 474 7.13 18.99 7.25
CA LEU A 474 5.88 19.36 7.93
C LEU A 474 4.66 18.69 7.30
N PHE A 475 4.74 18.29 6.03
CA PHE A 475 3.68 17.55 5.35
C PHE A 475 3.71 16.04 5.64
N ALA A 476 4.73 15.53 6.35
CA ALA A 476 4.91 14.09 6.61
C ALA A 476 3.64 13.34 7.02
N PRO A 477 2.71 13.86 7.85
CA PRO A 477 1.49 13.13 8.20
C PRO A 477 0.58 12.74 7.02
N ILE A 478 0.70 13.41 5.87
CA ILE A 478 -0.10 13.14 4.66
C ILE A 478 0.74 12.59 3.48
N LEU A 479 2.06 12.56 3.64
CA LEU A 479 3.01 12.07 2.61
C LEU A 479 3.14 10.55 2.64
#